data_AF-A0A6J1QUU0-F1
#
_entry.id   AF-A0A6J1QUU0-F1
#
_cell.length_a   1.000
_cell.length_b   1.000
_cell.length_c   1.000
_cell.angle_alpha   90.00
_cell.angle_beta   90.00
_cell.angle_gamma   90.00
#
_symmetry.space_group_name_H-M   'P 1'
#
loop_
_entity.id
_entity.type
_entity.pdbx_description
1 polymer ?
#
loop_
_entity_poly.entity_id
_entity_poly.type
_entity_poly.pdbx_seq_one_letter_code
_entity_poly.pdbx_strand_id
1 'polypeptide(L)'
;MERELNALIKKWIQKEYISKKQYFFLHSSDSTLPKAYGLPKIHKKNVPFRIIVSSVNTVLYNLAAFLQKILVDSLPKPKSHVNNSFELCTDLSKIKVQKSEILISLDAVSLFTNIPSELIVEVADIVMKDLEKRVLGALDFHLSFYKRYVDDIVMKIPKDNVQDVLDHFNSYHDRLNFTIKYENNGRFSFLDLMLI
;
A
#
# COMPACT_ATOMS: atom_id res chain seq x y z
N MET A 1 19.54 18.85 -11.48
CA MET A 1 18.21 18.52 -10.91
C MET A 1 17.24 19.72 -10.90
N GLU A 2 17.38 20.73 -10.03
CA GLU A 2 16.38 21.83 -9.95
C GLU A 2 16.23 22.61 -11.26
N ARG A 3 17.35 22.97 -11.91
CA ARG A 3 17.35 23.63 -13.21
C ARG A 3 16.66 22.80 -14.31
N GLU A 4 16.86 21.48 -14.29
CA GLU A 4 16.26 20.57 -15.27
C GLU A 4 14.75 20.43 -15.05
N LEU A 5 14.32 20.31 -13.79
CA LEU A 5 12.91 20.32 -13.40
C LEU A 5 12.24 21.61 -13.88
N ASN A 6 12.78 22.77 -13.52
CA ASN A 6 12.18 24.05 -13.90
C ASN A 6 12.15 24.24 -15.42
N ALA A 7 13.16 23.74 -16.16
CA ALA A 7 13.13 23.71 -17.62
C ALA A 7 12.03 22.81 -18.19
N LEU A 8 11.77 21.64 -17.57
CA LEU A 8 10.68 20.74 -17.94
C LEU A 8 9.31 21.39 -17.68
N ILE A 9 9.10 21.95 -16.49
CA ILE A 9 7.85 22.62 -16.11
C ILE A 9 7.57 23.82 -17.02
N LYS A 10 8.62 24.55 -17.43
CA LYS A 10 8.51 25.64 -18.42
C LYS A 10 8.05 25.13 -19.79
N LYS A 11 8.51 23.96 -20.23
CA LYS A 11 8.01 23.33 -21.46
C LYS A 11 6.55 22.89 -21.32
N TRP A 12 6.14 22.39 -20.16
CA TRP A 12 4.76 21.94 -19.93
C TRP A 12 3.74 23.08 -19.98
N ILE A 13 4.05 24.24 -19.39
CA ILE A 13 3.16 25.41 -19.48
C ILE A 13 3.09 25.96 -20.91
N GLN A 14 4.19 25.92 -21.67
CA GLN A 14 4.22 26.33 -23.08
C GLN A 14 3.39 25.41 -23.98
N LYS A 15 3.32 24.13 -23.64
CA LYS A 15 2.50 23.13 -24.33
C LYS A 15 1.07 23.03 -23.77
N GLU A 16 0.70 23.89 -22.84
CA GLU A 16 -0.62 23.94 -22.19
C GLU A 16 -1.02 22.62 -21.47
N TYR A 17 -0.05 21.80 -21.07
CA TYR A 17 -0.30 20.58 -20.29
C TYR A 17 -0.66 20.86 -18.83
N ILE A 18 -0.29 22.05 -18.33
CA ILE A 18 -0.54 22.49 -16.97
C ILE A 18 -1.06 23.92 -16.97
N SER A 19 -1.90 24.25 -16.00
CA SER A 19 -2.37 25.61 -15.74
C SER A 19 -1.29 26.48 -15.10
N LYS A 20 -1.48 27.81 -15.16
CA LYS A 20 -0.58 28.78 -14.50
C LYS A 20 -0.48 28.55 -12.98
N LYS A 21 -1.55 28.10 -12.33
CA LYS A 21 -1.55 27.75 -10.90
C LYS A 21 -0.67 26.52 -10.64
N GLN A 22 -0.78 25.49 -11.46
CA GLN A 22 0.06 24.29 -11.37
C GLN A 22 1.53 24.61 -11.67
N TYR A 23 1.81 25.51 -12.62
CA TYR A 23 3.17 25.98 -12.89
C TYR A 23 3.84 26.55 -11.63
N PHE A 24 3.18 27.48 -10.92
CA PHE A 24 3.74 28.06 -9.70
C PHE A 24 3.88 27.05 -8.56
N PHE A 25 2.97 26.08 -8.48
CA PHE A 25 3.07 24.99 -7.51
C PHE A 25 4.26 24.05 -7.80
N LEU A 26 4.48 23.72 -9.07
CA LEU A 26 5.53 22.80 -9.51
C LEU A 26 6.91 23.44 -9.59
N HIS A 27 6.97 24.76 -9.73
CA HIS A 27 8.23 25.49 -9.75
C HIS A 27 8.98 25.33 -8.43
N SER A 28 10.25 24.95 -8.52
CA SER A 28 11.10 24.74 -7.35
C SER A 28 12.12 25.87 -7.23
N SER A 29 12.27 26.41 -6.02
CA SER A 29 13.30 27.37 -5.64
C SER A 29 13.65 27.14 -4.17
N ASP A 30 14.92 27.29 -3.79
CA ASP A 30 15.41 27.14 -2.42
C ASP A 30 15.09 25.77 -1.77
N SER A 31 15.21 24.72 -2.58
CA SER A 31 14.94 23.36 -2.12
C SER A 31 15.96 22.87 -1.07
N THR A 32 15.47 22.15 -0.06
CA THR A 32 16.32 21.54 0.96
C THR A 32 16.80 20.15 0.51
N LEU A 33 17.93 19.68 1.05
CA LEU A 33 18.38 18.31 0.85
C LEU A 33 17.46 17.30 1.58
N PRO A 34 17.27 16.09 1.02
CA PRO A 34 16.53 15.02 1.70
C PRO A 34 17.14 14.70 3.08
N LYS A 35 16.27 14.39 4.05
CA LYS A 35 16.69 14.03 5.42
C LYS A 35 16.42 12.55 5.67
N ALA A 36 17.45 11.81 6.08
CA ALA A 36 17.30 10.42 6.51
C ALA A 36 17.14 10.32 8.03
N TYR A 37 16.17 9.54 8.50
CA TYR A 37 16.01 9.21 9.92
C TYR A 37 15.49 7.79 10.10
N GLY A 38 15.72 7.20 11.28
CA GLY A 38 15.25 5.85 11.62
C GLY A 38 13.98 5.88 12.46
N LEU A 39 12.98 5.08 12.09
CA LEU A 39 11.81 4.79 12.92
C LEU A 39 11.96 3.42 13.61
N PRO A 40 11.88 3.32 14.95
CA PRO A 40 12.02 2.04 15.64
C PRO A 40 10.83 1.12 15.36
N LYS A 41 11.10 -0.14 14.96
CA LYS A 41 10.07 -1.18 14.84
C LYS A 41 9.85 -1.83 16.22
N ILE A 42 9.08 -1.16 17.08
CA ILE A 42 8.85 -1.54 18.49
C ILE A 42 8.25 -2.94 18.70
N HIS A 43 7.65 -3.53 17.66
CA HIS A 43 7.05 -4.86 17.69
C HIS A 43 8.02 -5.99 17.33
N LYS A 44 9.28 -5.71 16.95
CA LYS A 44 10.28 -6.74 16.59
C LYS A 44 11.34 -6.89 17.68
N LYS A 45 11.85 -8.12 17.85
CA LYS A 45 12.97 -8.40 18.76
C LYS A 45 14.17 -7.53 18.37
N ASN A 46 14.84 -6.95 19.37
CA ASN A 46 15.95 -5.99 19.23
C ASN A 46 15.58 -4.63 18.61
N VAL A 47 14.29 -4.34 18.40
CA VAL A 47 13.76 -3.02 17.96
C VAL A 47 14.59 -2.40 16.81
N PRO A 48 14.72 -3.08 15.65
CA PRO A 48 15.47 -2.56 14.52
C PRO A 48 14.85 -1.26 13.98
N PHE A 49 15.66 -0.37 13.43
CA PHE A 49 15.19 0.87 12.79
C PHE A 49 14.77 0.62 11.33
N ARG A 50 13.67 1.25 10.92
CA ARG A 50 13.28 1.45 9.52
C ARG A 50 13.85 2.80 9.08
N ILE A 51 14.82 2.80 8.18
CA ILE A 51 15.35 4.04 7.61
C ILE A 51 14.28 4.65 6.69
N ILE A 52 13.99 5.92 6.90
CA ILE A 52 13.08 6.74 6.10
C ILE A 52 13.89 7.89 5.51
N VAL A 53 13.77 8.10 4.20
CA VAL A 53 14.32 9.28 3.51
C VAL A 53 13.16 10.25 3.25
N SER A 54 13.08 11.31 4.05
CA SER A 54 12.09 12.36 3.85
C SER A 54 12.53 13.27 2.72
N SER A 55 11.67 13.36 1.71
CA SER A 55 11.84 14.24 0.57
C SER A 55 10.98 15.51 0.68
N VAL A 56 10.45 15.82 1.87
CA VAL A 56 9.65 17.04 2.10
C VAL A 56 10.50 18.28 1.82
N ASN A 57 9.94 19.23 1.07
CA ASN A 57 10.60 20.47 0.65
C ASN A 57 11.87 20.26 -0.20
N THR A 58 12.05 19.08 -0.80
CA THR A 58 13.11 18.83 -1.79
C THR A 58 12.66 19.23 -3.19
N VAL A 59 13.60 19.28 -4.14
CA VAL A 59 13.39 19.67 -5.54
C VAL A 59 12.17 18.97 -6.17
N LEU A 60 12.04 17.66 -5.95
CA LEU A 60 11.04 16.82 -6.63
C LEU A 60 9.73 16.69 -5.85
N TYR A 61 9.62 17.27 -4.65
CA TYR A 61 8.48 17.06 -3.77
C TYR A 61 7.14 17.45 -4.40
N ASN A 62 7.02 18.68 -4.92
CA ASN A 62 5.78 19.17 -5.51
C ASN A 62 5.44 18.42 -6.80
N LEU A 63 6.45 18.03 -7.59
CA LEU A 63 6.25 17.20 -8.78
C LEU A 63 5.71 15.81 -8.39
N ALA A 64 6.31 15.16 -7.40
CA ALA A 64 5.85 13.86 -6.92
C ALA A 64 4.41 13.94 -6.38
N ALA A 65 4.09 14.96 -5.57
CA ALA A 65 2.73 15.18 -5.07
C ALA A 65 1.71 15.44 -6.19
N PHE A 66 2.12 16.17 -7.23
CA PHE A 66 1.28 16.43 -8.40
C PHE A 66 0.99 15.16 -9.21
N LEU A 67 2.02 14.36 -9.50
CA LEU A 67 1.88 13.08 -10.21
C LEU A 67 1.04 12.10 -9.40
N GLN A 68 1.34 11.95 -8.11
CA GLN A 68 0.55 11.12 -7.19
C GLN A 68 -0.93 11.50 -7.22
N LYS A 69 -1.24 12.80 -7.21
CA LYS A 69 -2.64 13.26 -7.28
C LYS A 69 -3.32 12.81 -8.58
N ILE A 70 -2.68 13.02 -9.73
CA ILE A 70 -3.23 12.59 -11.03
C ILE A 70 -3.50 11.09 -11.02
N LEU A 71 -2.55 10.31 -10.49
CA LEU A 71 -2.61 8.86 -10.52
C LEU A 71 -3.70 8.33 -9.57
N VAL A 72 -3.80 8.87 -8.35
CA VAL A 72 -4.88 8.55 -7.41
C VAL A 72 -6.25 8.93 -7.98
N ASP A 73 -6.37 10.10 -8.61
CA ASP A 73 -7.62 10.56 -9.22
C ASP A 73 -8.01 9.71 -10.44
N SER A 74 -7.04 9.08 -11.11
CA SER A 74 -7.25 8.25 -12.31
C SER A 74 -7.61 6.79 -12.00
N LEU A 75 -7.37 6.32 -10.77
CA LEU A 75 -7.57 4.92 -10.40
C LEU A 75 -8.86 4.74 -9.58
N PRO A 76 -9.80 3.88 -10.00
CA PRO A 76 -10.99 3.61 -9.19
C PRO A 76 -10.58 2.91 -7.88
N LYS A 77 -11.14 3.37 -6.75
CA LYS A 77 -10.93 2.71 -5.46
C LYS A 77 -11.66 1.36 -5.44
N PRO A 78 -11.00 0.24 -5.12
CA PRO A 78 -11.65 -1.06 -5.04
C PRO A 78 -12.51 -1.13 -3.77
N LYS A 79 -13.56 -1.97 -3.78
CA LYS A 79 -14.47 -2.15 -2.63
C LYS A 79 -13.76 -2.66 -1.36
N SER A 80 -12.60 -3.30 -1.54
CA SER A 80 -11.72 -3.85 -0.51
C SER A 80 -10.82 -2.80 0.16
N HIS A 81 -10.72 -1.59 -0.41
CA HIS A 81 -9.82 -0.55 0.09
C HIS A 81 -10.27 -0.01 1.45
N VAL A 82 -9.30 0.20 2.33
CA VAL A 82 -9.48 0.87 3.61
C VAL A 82 -8.59 2.11 3.65
N ASN A 83 -9.13 3.25 4.08
CA ASN A 83 -8.37 4.50 4.08
C ASN A 83 -7.47 4.64 5.32
N ASN A 84 -7.86 4.06 6.47
CA ASN A 84 -7.11 4.16 7.72
C ASN A 84 -7.44 3.03 8.72
N SER A 85 -6.65 2.93 9.79
CA SER A 85 -6.83 1.92 10.84
C SER A 85 -8.16 2.03 11.59
N PHE A 86 -8.71 3.22 11.81
CA PHE A 86 -10.00 3.39 12.50
C PHE A 86 -11.18 2.83 11.70
N GLU A 87 -11.19 3.05 10.39
CA GLU A 87 -12.16 2.46 9.47
C GLU A 87 -12.09 0.93 9.53
N LEU A 88 -10.86 0.38 9.53
CA LEU A 88 -10.69 -1.06 9.70
C LEU A 88 -11.22 -1.57 11.04
N CYS A 89 -10.89 -0.92 12.16
CA CYS A 89 -11.38 -1.32 13.49
C CYS A 89 -12.91 -1.31 13.55
N THR A 90 -13.52 -0.30 12.93
CA THR A 90 -14.97 -0.17 12.85
C THR A 90 -15.58 -1.32 12.05
N ASP A 91 -14.92 -1.74 10.96
CA ASP A 91 -15.39 -2.87 10.15
C ASP A 91 -15.14 -4.21 10.85
N LEU A 92 -13.99 -4.41 11.50
CA LEU A 92 -13.66 -5.60 12.27
C LEU A 92 -14.60 -5.80 13.46
N SER A 93 -14.99 -4.73 14.15
CA SER A 93 -15.90 -4.82 15.31
C SER A 93 -17.31 -5.32 14.95
N LYS A 94 -17.70 -5.24 13.67
CA LYS A 94 -18.99 -5.74 13.16
C LYS A 94 -18.94 -7.24 12.82
N ILE A 95 -17.76 -7.83 12.74
CA ILE A 95 -17.59 -9.22 12.29
C ILE A 95 -17.80 -10.17 13.47
N LYS A 96 -18.63 -11.20 13.25
CA LYS A 96 -18.68 -12.37 14.13
C LYS A 96 -17.93 -13.52 13.44
N VAL A 97 -16.96 -14.08 14.13
CA VAL A 97 -16.17 -15.25 13.68
C VAL A 97 -16.76 -16.50 14.32
N GLN A 98 -17.22 -17.45 13.51
CA GLN A 98 -17.74 -18.73 14.01
C GLN A 98 -16.59 -19.69 14.37
N LYS A 99 -16.88 -20.77 15.12
CA LYS A 99 -15.85 -21.75 15.54
C LYS A 99 -15.11 -22.42 14.36
N SER A 100 -15.76 -22.53 13.20
CA SER A 100 -15.21 -23.08 11.95
C SER A 100 -14.44 -22.05 11.11
N GLU A 101 -14.50 -20.77 11.46
CA GLU A 101 -13.87 -19.66 10.74
C GLU A 101 -12.66 -19.12 11.52
N ILE A 102 -11.75 -18.46 10.80
CA ILE A 102 -10.60 -17.77 11.37
C ILE A 102 -10.32 -16.47 10.61
N LEU A 103 -9.81 -15.47 11.33
CA LEU A 103 -9.27 -14.26 10.74
C LEU A 103 -7.76 -14.45 10.51
N ILE A 104 -7.30 -14.17 9.29
CA ILE A 104 -5.88 -14.22 8.94
C ILE A 104 -5.43 -12.88 8.34
N SER A 105 -4.16 -12.52 8.55
CA SER A 105 -3.48 -11.51 7.74
C SER A 105 -2.56 -12.16 6.73
N LEU A 106 -2.47 -11.56 5.55
CA LEU A 106 -1.43 -11.84 4.58
C LEU A 106 -0.51 -10.62 4.50
N ASP A 107 0.79 -10.88 4.65
CA ASP A 107 1.85 -9.88 4.53
C ASP A 107 2.66 -10.16 3.27
N ALA A 108 2.76 -9.16 2.38
CA ALA A 108 3.52 -9.28 1.14
C ALA A 108 5.03 -9.21 1.44
N VAL A 109 5.78 -10.16 0.89
CA VAL A 109 7.23 -10.19 1.05
C VAL A 109 7.87 -9.19 0.08
N SER A 110 8.29 -8.05 0.63
CA SER A 110 9.08 -7.03 -0.06
C SER A 110 8.43 -6.48 -1.35
N LEU A 111 7.15 -6.12 -1.28
CA LEU A 111 6.36 -5.64 -2.44
C LEU A 111 7.11 -4.58 -3.26
N PHE A 112 7.68 -3.59 -2.59
CA PHE A 112 8.33 -2.45 -3.25
C PHE A 112 9.66 -2.76 -3.95
N THR A 113 10.40 -3.80 -3.54
CA THR A 113 11.64 -4.20 -4.23
C THR A 113 11.35 -5.10 -5.44
N ASN A 114 10.15 -5.65 -5.51
CA ASN A 114 9.72 -6.57 -6.56
C ASN A 114 8.96 -5.86 -7.70
N ILE A 115 8.72 -4.55 -7.59
CA ILE A 115 8.06 -3.71 -8.59
C ILE A 115 9.08 -2.75 -9.21
N PRO A 116 9.12 -2.57 -10.54
CA PRO A 116 10.00 -1.61 -11.21
C PRO A 116 9.89 -0.18 -10.64
N SER A 117 11.03 0.49 -10.45
CA SER A 117 11.19 1.59 -9.48
C SER A 117 10.59 2.95 -9.85
N GLU A 118 9.93 3.08 -10.99
CA GLU A 118 9.56 4.39 -11.54
C GLU A 118 8.12 4.82 -11.20
N LEU A 119 7.25 3.88 -10.76
CA LEU A 119 5.83 4.11 -10.44
C LEU A 119 5.33 3.16 -9.32
N ILE A 120 6.21 2.83 -8.37
CA ILE A 120 6.04 1.70 -7.43
C ILE A 120 4.68 1.70 -6.71
N VAL A 121 4.18 2.84 -6.25
CA VAL A 121 2.98 2.89 -5.40
C VAL A 121 1.71 2.60 -6.18
N GLU A 122 1.56 3.14 -7.39
CA GLU A 122 0.35 2.91 -8.18
C GLU A 122 0.41 1.61 -8.96
N VAL A 123 1.60 1.21 -9.44
CA VAL A 123 1.79 -0.13 -10.02
C VAL A 123 1.54 -1.20 -8.97
N ALA A 124 1.95 -0.99 -7.72
CA ALA A 124 1.59 -1.87 -6.61
C ALA A 124 0.08 -1.99 -6.46
N ASP A 125 -0.66 -0.88 -6.45
CA ASP A 125 -2.12 -0.95 -6.32
C ASP A 125 -2.79 -1.65 -7.50
N ILE A 126 -2.31 -1.44 -8.73
CA ILE A 126 -2.80 -2.13 -9.93
C ILE A 126 -2.52 -3.63 -9.85
N VAL A 127 -1.29 -4.02 -9.53
CA VAL A 127 -0.88 -5.43 -9.37
C VAL A 127 -1.69 -6.11 -8.27
N MET A 128 -1.87 -5.45 -7.13
CA MET A 128 -2.66 -5.99 -6.02
C MET A 128 -4.15 -6.11 -6.36
N LYS A 129 -4.71 -5.19 -7.17
CA LYS A 129 -6.09 -5.31 -7.68
C LYS A 129 -6.27 -6.48 -8.65
N ASP A 130 -5.31 -6.69 -9.54
CA ASP A 130 -5.34 -7.81 -10.50
C ASP A 130 -5.19 -9.15 -9.76
N LEU A 131 -4.24 -9.23 -8.83
CA LEU A 131 -4.08 -10.33 -7.89
C LEU A 131 -5.40 -10.64 -7.16
N GLU A 132 -6.02 -9.63 -6.54
CA GLU A 132 -7.30 -9.76 -5.83
C GLU A 132 -8.38 -10.36 -6.71
N LYS A 133 -8.54 -9.82 -7.93
CA LYS A 133 -9.57 -10.29 -8.86
C LYS A 133 -9.35 -11.76 -9.24
N ARG A 134 -8.09 -12.15 -9.46
CA ARG A 134 -7.72 -13.51 -9.87
C ARG A 134 -7.88 -14.50 -8.72
N VAL A 135 -7.36 -14.17 -7.55
CA VAL A 135 -7.38 -15.06 -6.39
C VAL A 135 -8.80 -15.18 -5.83
N LEU A 136 -9.48 -14.05 -5.56
CA LEU A 136 -10.83 -14.08 -4.98
C LEU A 136 -11.86 -14.70 -5.93
N GLY A 137 -11.64 -14.62 -7.24
CA GLY A 137 -12.48 -15.28 -8.25
C GLY A 137 -12.23 -16.78 -8.40
N ALA A 138 -11.10 -17.29 -7.89
CA ALA A 138 -10.73 -18.70 -7.94
C ALA A 138 -11.05 -19.46 -6.64
N LEU A 139 -11.53 -18.77 -5.59
CA LEU A 139 -11.91 -19.42 -4.34
C LEU A 139 -13.26 -20.11 -4.46
N ASP A 140 -13.33 -21.37 -4.03
CA ASP A 140 -14.54 -22.20 -4.06
C ASP A 140 -15.52 -21.90 -2.92
N PHE A 141 -15.29 -20.83 -2.15
CA PHE A 141 -16.11 -20.45 -1.00
C PHE A 141 -16.37 -18.95 -0.95
N HIS A 142 -17.48 -18.59 -0.31
CA HIS A 142 -17.87 -17.18 -0.17
C HIS A 142 -17.05 -16.50 0.93
N LEU A 143 -16.32 -15.46 0.54
CA LEU A 143 -15.49 -14.68 1.45
C LEU A 143 -16.33 -13.57 2.11
N SER A 144 -16.65 -13.74 3.40
CA SER A 144 -17.52 -12.81 4.14
C SER A 144 -16.81 -11.56 4.65
N PHE A 145 -15.47 -11.53 4.63
CA PHE A 145 -14.69 -10.34 4.93
C PHE A 145 -13.33 -10.37 4.22
N TYR A 146 -13.05 -9.29 3.48
CA TYR A 146 -11.75 -9.01 2.85
C TYR A 146 -11.49 -7.52 2.89
N LYS A 147 -10.34 -7.11 3.42
CA LYS A 147 -9.88 -5.73 3.40
C LYS A 147 -8.37 -5.69 3.11
N ARG A 148 -7.95 -4.66 2.37
CA ARG A 148 -6.54 -4.42 2.06
C ARG A 148 -6.17 -2.96 2.32
N TYR A 149 -4.99 -2.76 2.89
CA TYR A 149 -4.28 -1.49 2.93
C TYR A 149 -2.92 -1.64 2.26
N VAL A 150 -2.78 -1.11 1.04
CA VAL A 150 -1.57 -1.23 0.20
C VAL A 150 -1.13 -2.69 0.03
N ASP A 151 -0.21 -3.19 0.85
CA ASP A 151 0.35 -4.54 0.87
C ASP A 151 -0.20 -5.44 2.00
N ASP A 152 -0.77 -4.84 3.04
CA ASP A 152 -1.35 -5.55 4.18
C ASP A 152 -2.79 -5.99 3.88
N ILE A 153 -3.06 -7.30 3.95
CA ILE A 153 -4.39 -7.87 3.71
C ILE A 153 -4.92 -8.50 5.00
N VAL A 154 -6.23 -8.35 5.25
CA VAL A 154 -6.98 -9.11 6.26
C VAL A 154 -8.17 -9.78 5.62
N MET A 155 -8.39 -11.05 5.95
CA MET A 155 -9.57 -11.79 5.51
C MET A 155 -10.08 -12.77 6.55
N LYS A 156 -11.38 -13.05 6.49
CA LYS A 156 -12.02 -14.13 7.25
C LYS A 156 -12.29 -15.32 6.33
N ILE A 157 -11.76 -16.49 6.68
CA ILE A 157 -11.85 -17.70 5.88
C ILE A 157 -12.14 -18.95 6.74
N PRO A 158 -12.61 -20.06 6.15
CA PRO A 158 -12.68 -21.34 6.85
C PRO A 158 -11.30 -21.82 7.27
N LYS A 159 -11.19 -22.44 8.45
CA LYS A 159 -9.92 -22.90 9.01
C LYS A 159 -9.19 -23.92 8.12
N ASP A 160 -9.95 -24.74 7.41
CA ASP A 160 -9.41 -25.83 6.61
C ASP A 160 -8.80 -25.33 5.27
N ASN A 161 -9.18 -24.12 4.83
CA ASN A 161 -8.75 -23.56 3.54
C ASN A 161 -7.59 -22.56 3.66
N VAL A 162 -7.00 -22.41 4.85
CA VAL A 162 -5.95 -21.41 5.10
C VAL A 162 -4.74 -21.62 4.19
N GLN A 163 -4.30 -22.86 4.02
CA GLN A 163 -3.15 -23.18 3.17
C GLN A 163 -3.50 -23.00 1.69
N ASP A 164 -4.67 -23.48 1.26
CA ASP A 164 -5.13 -23.32 -0.12
C ASP A 164 -5.14 -21.85 -0.55
N VAL A 165 -5.64 -20.96 0.32
CA VAL A 165 -5.64 -19.52 0.06
C VAL A 165 -4.22 -18.99 -0.10
N LEU A 166 -3.30 -19.34 0.80
CA LEU A 166 -1.90 -18.92 0.69
C LEU A 166 -1.26 -19.40 -0.62
N ASP A 167 -1.53 -20.64 -1.01
CA ASP A 167 -1.00 -21.22 -2.24
C ASP A 167 -1.54 -20.48 -3.48
N HIS A 168 -2.84 -20.11 -3.48
CA HIS A 168 -3.41 -19.28 -4.56
C HIS A 168 -2.73 -17.91 -4.64
N PHE A 169 -2.49 -17.24 -3.51
CA PHE A 169 -1.78 -15.96 -3.46
C PHE A 169 -0.34 -16.08 -4.00
N ASN A 170 0.38 -17.12 -3.60
CA ASN A 170 1.77 -17.37 -4.03
C ASN A 170 1.88 -17.89 -5.46
N SER A 171 0.80 -18.45 -6.02
CA SER A 171 0.76 -18.90 -7.43
C SER A 171 0.68 -17.74 -8.45
N TYR A 172 0.43 -16.51 -7.99
CA TYR A 172 0.24 -15.38 -8.89
C TYR A 172 1.52 -15.04 -9.67
N HIS A 173 2.66 -14.99 -8.99
CA HIS A 173 3.95 -14.65 -9.59
C HIS A 173 5.13 -15.01 -8.68
N ASP A 174 6.19 -15.64 -9.23
CA ASP A 174 7.36 -16.15 -8.47
C ASP A 174 8.05 -15.11 -7.56
N ARG A 175 8.02 -13.84 -7.98
CA ARG A 175 8.63 -12.72 -7.23
C ARG A 175 7.71 -12.07 -6.21
N LEU A 176 6.41 -12.38 -6.20
CA LEU A 176 5.44 -11.81 -5.29
C LEU A 176 4.90 -12.91 -4.38
N ASN A 177 5.51 -13.04 -3.21
CA ASN A 177 5.16 -14.04 -2.22
C ASN A 177 4.48 -13.39 -1.01
N PHE A 178 3.63 -14.15 -0.34
CA PHE A 178 2.86 -13.78 0.83
C PHE A 178 3.16 -14.73 1.97
N THR A 179 2.97 -14.24 3.19
CA THR A 179 3.07 -15.06 4.42
C THR A 179 1.83 -14.86 5.28
N ILE A 180 1.38 -15.93 5.95
CA ILE A 180 0.25 -15.85 6.87
C ILE A 180 0.73 -15.38 8.25
N LYS A 181 -0.02 -14.44 8.82
CA LYS A 181 0.01 -14.12 10.24
C LYS A 181 -1.33 -14.52 10.86
N TYR A 182 -1.27 -15.40 11.84
CA TYR A 182 -2.45 -15.85 12.58
C TYR A 182 -2.83 -14.85 13.66
N GLU A 183 -4.13 -14.71 13.89
CA GLU A 183 -4.64 -14.13 15.13
C GLU A 183 -4.16 -14.95 16.33
N ASN A 184 -3.69 -14.26 17.39
CA ASN A 184 -3.24 -14.92 18.61
C ASN A 184 -4.00 -14.33 19.82
N ASN A 185 -4.86 -15.14 20.44
CA ASN A 185 -5.63 -14.78 21.64
C ASN A 185 -6.49 -13.51 21.51
N GLY A 186 -7.25 -13.35 20.42
CA GLY A 186 -8.06 -12.15 20.20
C GLY A 186 -7.27 -10.94 19.72
N ARG A 187 -5.94 -11.08 19.58
CA ARG A 187 -5.05 -9.99 19.16
C ARG A 187 -4.53 -10.22 17.76
N PHE A 188 -4.53 -9.16 16.97
CA PHE A 188 -4.13 -9.20 15.58
C PHE A 188 -3.24 -8.01 15.25
N SER A 189 -2.12 -8.23 14.56
CA SER A 189 -1.25 -7.14 14.12
C SER A 189 -1.61 -6.70 12.71
N PHE A 190 -1.96 -5.42 12.54
CA PHE A 190 -2.25 -4.81 11.24
C PHE A 190 -1.75 -3.37 11.21
N LEU A 191 -1.08 -2.95 10.13
CA LEU A 191 -0.48 -1.60 10.00
C LEU A 191 0.46 -1.20 11.14
N ASP A 192 1.32 -2.11 11.58
CA ASP A 192 2.20 -1.94 12.75
C ASP A 192 1.44 -1.63 14.07
N LEU A 193 0.11 -1.78 14.11
CA LEU A 193 -0.75 -1.66 15.30
C LEU A 193 -1.19 -3.04 15.80
N MET A 194 -1.37 -3.17 17.12
CA MET A 194 -2.01 -4.33 17.74
C MET A 194 -3.48 -4.01 17.94
N LEU A 195 -4.34 -4.72 17.22
CA LEU A 195 -5.79 -4.69 17.39
C LEU A 195 -6.17 -5.71 18.48
N ILE A 196 -7.01 -5.28 19.43
CA ILE A 196 -7.50 -6.03 20.60
C ILE A 196 -9.02 -6.10 20.51
#